data_AF-A0A1X7VN79-F1
#
_entry.id   AF-A0A1X7VN79-F1
#
_cell.length_a   1.000
_cell.length_b   1.000
_cell.length_c   1.000
_cell.angle_alpha   90.00
_cell.angle_beta   90.00
_cell.angle_gamma   90.00
#
_symmetry.space_group_name_H-M   'P 1'
#
loop_
_entity.id
_entity.type
_entity.pdbx_description
1 polymer ?
#
loop_
_entity_poly.entity_id
_entity_poly.type
_entity_poly.pdbx_seq_one_letter_code
_entity_poly.pdbx_strand_id
1 'polypeptide(L)'
;MPSAQPTGGLMMALMNGLPFAAMFQSMCIVFAVLYTATYDGNVVTTESLTILQRMELMLNASITSINGRLNTTSQNMQSMETRIDLLSETQKTTLNELYKKLNPSSLPRSCVEVLEISSGSPSGYYTLADPNGYPYSVYCYMDNFCNAGGGWKRVAKLDMKNSNENCPAELRLYHQDGKRACGRLVSDRVCGKVIGYQKGFPDGPDGGGWKRVAKLDMKNSNENCPGELRLYHQDGKRACGRPVSDSGGCSGTIFPVNYEYSQVCGKVLGYQKGHPDGLYQSDRVSLTHGTSQSHIWSFIPSGSEGLSDCPCSSSPRNINAPTYIGSDYYCESAENNGLPSDFNHLYTNDPLWDGQNCRSSEAGCCKRPLIPWFHKKFGYTTTDYIEMRFCFNEGTHDEDSPVFQYEIYVK
;
A
#
# COMPACT_ATOMS: atom_id res chain seq x y z
N MET A 1 -42.20 4.25 38.71
CA MET A 1 -42.81 3.00 39.22
C MET A 1 -42.63 1.91 38.18
N PRO A 2 -42.25 0.67 38.53
CA PRO A 2 -41.23 0.21 39.47
C PRO A 2 -39.95 -0.28 38.74
N SER A 3 -38.88 -0.34 39.51
CA SER A 3 -37.55 -0.85 39.21
C SER A 3 -37.50 -2.38 39.16
N ALA A 4 -36.90 -2.95 38.11
CA ALA A 4 -36.54 -4.37 38.05
C ALA A 4 -35.13 -4.57 38.63
N GLN A 5 -35.01 -5.49 39.59
CA GLN A 5 -33.75 -5.99 40.15
C GLN A 5 -33.00 -6.87 39.12
N PRO A 6 -31.66 -6.91 39.18
CA PRO A 6 -30.90 -8.09 38.78
C PRO A 6 -30.52 -8.90 40.02
N THR A 7 -30.91 -10.16 39.99
CA THR A 7 -30.49 -11.25 40.88
C THR A 7 -28.98 -11.50 40.75
N GLY A 8 -28.22 -11.10 41.75
CA GLY A 8 -26.81 -11.44 41.93
C GLY A 8 -26.66 -12.89 42.40
N GLY A 9 -26.77 -13.83 41.47
CA GLY A 9 -26.53 -15.26 41.72
C GLY A 9 -25.31 -15.74 40.97
N LEU A 10 -24.09 -15.42 41.44
CA LEU A 10 -22.89 -16.25 41.27
C LEU A 10 -21.69 -15.66 42.05
N MET A 11 -21.75 -15.64 43.38
CA MET A 11 -20.56 -15.35 44.19
C MET A 11 -20.49 -16.24 45.43
N MET A 12 -20.85 -17.52 45.25
CA MET A 12 -20.80 -18.53 46.30
C MET A 12 -20.23 -19.83 45.72
N ALA A 13 -19.04 -19.77 45.11
CA ALA A 13 -18.29 -20.96 44.72
C ALA A 13 -16.83 -20.62 44.41
N LEU A 14 -16.06 -20.09 45.37
CA LEU A 14 -14.58 -20.03 45.28
C LEU A 14 -13.92 -19.88 46.67
N MET A 15 -14.48 -20.54 47.70
CA MET A 15 -13.85 -20.66 49.04
C MET A 15 -13.48 -22.10 49.41
N ASN A 16 -13.18 -22.94 48.42
CA ASN A 16 -12.63 -24.28 48.68
C ASN A 16 -11.16 -24.30 48.25
N GLY A 17 -10.27 -24.02 49.21
CA GLY A 17 -8.82 -24.03 49.00
C GLY A 17 -8.07 -23.12 49.97
N LEU A 18 -8.23 -23.35 51.27
CA LEU A 18 -7.54 -22.64 52.35
C LEU A 18 -6.02 -22.87 52.29
N PRO A 19 -5.25 -21.80 52.52
CA PRO A 19 -4.34 -21.81 53.67
C PRO A 19 -4.57 -20.58 54.58
N PHE A 20 -5.80 -20.06 54.69
CA PHE A 20 -6.07 -18.99 55.67
C PHE A 20 -5.85 -19.45 57.11
N ALA A 21 -6.07 -20.74 57.41
CA ALA A 21 -5.77 -21.29 58.73
C ALA A 21 -4.26 -21.18 59.07
N ALA A 22 -3.38 -21.40 58.09
CA ALA A 22 -1.93 -21.29 58.27
C ALA A 22 -1.47 -19.82 58.42
N MET A 23 -2.03 -18.88 57.63
CA MET A 23 -1.72 -17.45 57.78
C MET A 23 -2.18 -16.88 59.12
N PHE A 24 -3.38 -17.25 59.60
CA PHE A 24 -3.86 -16.81 60.92
C PHE A 24 -3.00 -17.35 62.06
N GLN A 25 -2.59 -18.62 61.96
CA GLN A 25 -1.74 -19.25 62.97
C GLN A 25 -0.34 -18.64 63.00
N SER A 26 0.22 -18.26 61.85
CA SER A 26 1.49 -17.53 61.77
C SER A 26 1.38 -16.08 62.29
N MET A 27 0.30 -15.35 61.99
CA MET A 27 0.08 -13.98 62.51
C MET A 27 -0.05 -13.93 64.03
N CYS A 28 -0.71 -14.92 64.65
CA CYS A 28 -0.77 -15.03 66.11
C CYS A 28 0.62 -15.24 66.73
N ILE A 29 1.52 -15.97 66.06
CA ILE A 29 2.92 -16.15 66.51
C ILE A 29 3.70 -14.83 66.40
N VAL A 30 3.48 -14.05 65.33
CA VAL A 30 4.13 -12.72 65.16
C VAL A 30 3.75 -11.77 66.29
N PHE A 31 2.46 -11.70 66.63
CA PHE A 31 1.99 -10.88 67.73
C PHE A 31 2.56 -11.34 69.07
N ALA A 32 2.63 -12.66 69.32
CA ALA A 32 3.21 -13.20 70.55
C ALA A 32 4.71 -12.89 70.69
N VAL A 33 5.49 -12.95 69.60
CA VAL A 33 6.94 -12.70 69.61
C VAL A 33 7.28 -11.20 69.70
N LEU A 34 6.51 -10.34 69.04
CA LEU A 34 6.67 -8.88 69.20
C LEU A 34 6.26 -8.40 70.60
N TYR A 35 5.25 -9.05 71.20
CA TYR A 35 4.80 -8.74 72.56
C TYR A 35 5.82 -9.14 73.63
N THR A 36 6.56 -10.24 73.43
CA THR A 36 7.65 -10.63 74.36
C THR A 36 8.92 -9.78 74.16
N ALA A 37 9.22 -9.35 72.94
CA ALA A 37 10.42 -8.54 72.64
C ALA A 37 10.34 -7.08 73.14
N THR A 38 9.14 -6.57 73.45
CA THR A 38 8.93 -5.18 73.89
C THR A 38 8.90 -5.01 75.41
N TYR A 39 8.85 -6.09 76.19
CA TYR A 39 8.69 -6.04 77.65
C TYR A 39 10.02 -6.05 78.44
N ASP A 40 11.14 -6.46 77.84
CA ASP A 40 12.47 -6.40 78.46
C ASP A 40 13.42 -5.50 77.64
N GLY A 41 13.88 -4.41 78.25
CA GLY A 41 14.78 -3.44 77.62
C GLY A 41 16.10 -4.06 77.14
N ASN A 42 16.31 -4.03 75.83
CA ASN A 42 17.55 -4.28 75.07
C ASN A 42 18.30 -5.60 75.34
N VAL A 43 18.07 -6.63 74.50
CA VAL A 43 19.09 -7.30 73.64
C VAL A 43 18.33 -8.06 72.54
N VAL A 44 18.49 -7.67 71.27
CA VAL A 44 18.06 -8.51 70.14
C VAL A 44 18.97 -9.74 70.11
N THR A 45 18.47 -10.89 70.58
CA THR A 45 19.23 -12.14 70.58
C THR A 45 19.36 -12.66 69.16
N THR A 46 20.47 -13.34 68.84
CA THR A 46 20.70 -13.99 67.54
C THR A 46 19.52 -14.89 67.14
N GLU A 47 18.87 -15.56 68.10
CA GLU A 47 17.68 -16.38 67.87
C GLU A 47 16.48 -15.57 67.36
N SER A 48 16.17 -14.43 67.98
CA SER A 48 15.07 -13.56 67.52
C SER A 48 15.28 -13.03 66.10
N LEU A 49 16.53 -12.72 65.72
CA LEU A 49 16.90 -12.30 64.37
C LEU A 49 16.70 -13.44 63.35
N THR A 50 17.06 -14.68 63.72
CA THR A 50 16.88 -15.84 62.83
C THR A 50 15.41 -16.19 62.60
N ILE A 51 14.53 -15.93 63.58
CA ILE A 51 13.09 -16.13 63.44
C ILE A 51 12.51 -15.09 62.46
N LEU A 52 12.88 -13.82 62.60
CA LEU A 52 12.50 -12.74 61.68
C LEU A 52 12.95 -13.03 60.24
N GLN A 53 14.20 -13.48 60.04
CA GLN A 53 14.70 -13.86 58.71
C GLN A 53 13.93 -15.03 58.09
N ARG A 54 13.56 -16.04 58.88
CA ARG A 54 12.71 -17.15 58.39
C ARG A 54 11.32 -16.69 58.00
N MET A 55 10.76 -15.74 58.74
CA MET A 55 9.46 -15.16 58.42
C MET A 55 9.51 -14.33 57.15
N GLU A 56 10.56 -13.54 56.94
CA GLU A 56 10.79 -12.78 55.71
C GLU A 56 10.91 -13.72 54.50
N LEU A 57 11.64 -14.84 54.63
CA LEU A 57 11.73 -15.86 53.58
C LEU A 57 10.36 -16.49 53.26
N MET A 58 9.56 -16.83 54.27
CA MET A 58 8.22 -17.40 54.06
C MET A 58 7.25 -16.39 53.43
N LEU A 59 7.32 -15.12 53.84
CA LEU A 59 6.52 -14.05 53.26
C LEU A 59 6.89 -13.81 51.79
N ASN A 60 8.19 -13.74 51.49
CA ASN A 60 8.69 -13.56 50.12
C ASN A 60 8.31 -14.74 49.21
N ALA A 61 8.37 -15.98 49.71
CA ALA A 61 7.90 -17.15 48.98
C ALA A 61 6.39 -17.11 48.69
N SER A 62 5.61 -16.64 49.67
CA SER A 62 4.15 -16.48 49.52
C SER A 62 3.78 -15.40 48.50
N ILE A 63 4.46 -14.25 48.55
CA ILE A 63 4.29 -13.15 47.58
C ILE A 63 4.63 -13.62 46.17
N THR A 64 5.74 -14.36 46.02
CA THR A 64 6.15 -14.90 44.72
C THR A 64 5.10 -15.85 44.14
N SER A 65 4.53 -16.73 44.97
CA SER A 65 3.44 -17.63 44.57
C SER A 65 2.17 -16.88 44.16
N ILE A 66 1.78 -15.84 44.91
CA ILE A 66 0.63 -14.99 44.59
C ILE A 66 0.84 -14.27 43.26
N ASN A 67 2.02 -13.68 43.04
CA ASN A 67 2.35 -12.99 41.78
C ASN A 67 2.32 -13.95 40.59
N GLY A 68 2.80 -15.19 40.75
CA GLY A 68 2.69 -16.22 39.72
C GLY A 68 1.24 -16.50 39.34
N ARG A 69 0.36 -16.69 40.34
CA ARG A 69 -1.08 -16.92 40.10
C ARG A 69 -1.75 -15.72 39.45
N LEU A 70 -1.43 -14.50 39.90
CA LEU A 70 -1.98 -13.26 39.35
C LEU A 70 -1.60 -13.10 37.87
N ASN A 71 -0.35 -13.39 37.51
CA ASN A 71 0.11 -13.36 36.13
C ASN A 71 -0.66 -14.37 35.26
N THR A 72 -0.84 -15.61 35.73
CA THR A 72 -1.65 -16.61 35.01
C THR A 72 -3.10 -16.16 34.84
N THR A 73 -3.71 -15.59 35.88
CA THR A 73 -5.07 -15.05 35.78
C THR A 73 -5.16 -13.89 34.78
N SER A 74 -4.16 -13.00 34.77
CA SER A 74 -4.09 -11.89 33.80
C SER A 74 -4.01 -12.39 32.36
N GLN A 75 -3.18 -13.40 32.09
CA GLN A 75 -3.08 -14.00 30.75
C GLN A 75 -4.38 -14.66 30.31
N ASN A 76 -5.04 -15.37 31.22
CA ASN A 76 -6.34 -15.98 30.92
C ASN A 76 -7.41 -14.93 30.62
N MET A 77 -7.42 -13.78 31.32
CA MET A 77 -8.34 -12.69 31.03
C MET A 77 -8.11 -12.09 29.64
N GLN A 78 -6.85 -11.84 29.25
CA GLN A 78 -6.51 -11.35 27.90
C GLN A 78 -6.91 -12.36 26.80
N SER A 79 -6.74 -13.66 27.07
CA SER A 79 -7.18 -14.72 26.16
C SER A 79 -8.72 -14.75 26.02
N MET A 80 -9.46 -14.41 27.08
CA MET A 80 -10.91 -14.29 27.00
C MET A 80 -11.34 -13.03 26.24
N GLU A 81 -10.70 -11.89 26.45
CA GLU A 81 -10.98 -10.64 25.72
C GLU A 81 -10.82 -10.83 24.21
N THR A 82 -9.70 -11.41 23.77
CA THR A 82 -9.46 -11.68 22.35
C THR A 82 -10.50 -12.63 21.73
N ARG A 83 -10.98 -13.63 22.50
CA ARG A 83 -12.05 -14.52 22.06
C ARG A 83 -13.41 -13.84 22.00
N ILE A 84 -13.69 -12.90 22.92
CA ILE A 84 -14.91 -12.10 22.91
C ILE A 84 -14.93 -11.19 21.67
N ASP A 85 -13.81 -10.54 21.34
CA ASP A 85 -13.70 -9.69 20.15
C ASP A 85 -13.93 -10.49 18.87
N LEU A 86 -13.29 -11.66 18.76
CA LEU A 86 -13.47 -12.56 17.62
C LEU A 86 -14.94 -13.02 17.46
N LEU A 87 -15.61 -13.34 18.58
CA LEU A 87 -17.02 -13.72 18.57
C LEU A 87 -17.93 -12.55 18.15
N SER A 88 -17.64 -11.35 18.63
CA SER A 88 -18.37 -10.12 18.26
C SER A 88 -18.29 -9.86 16.75
N GLU A 89 -17.09 -9.98 16.18
CA GLU A 89 -16.86 -9.79 14.76
C GLU A 89 -17.54 -10.87 13.91
N THR A 90 -17.43 -12.14 14.33
CA THR A 90 -18.09 -13.27 13.67
C THR A 90 -19.62 -13.11 13.67
N GLN A 91 -20.19 -12.65 14.79
CA GLN A 91 -21.63 -12.37 14.87
C GLN A 91 -22.06 -11.26 13.91
N LYS A 92 -21.29 -10.16 13.80
CA LYS A 92 -21.57 -9.07 12.84
C LYS A 92 -21.57 -9.57 11.40
N THR A 93 -20.59 -10.38 11.02
CA THR A 93 -20.48 -10.93 9.66
C THR A 93 -21.66 -11.84 9.34
N THR A 94 -22.01 -12.74 10.27
CA THR A 94 -23.14 -13.67 10.12
C THR A 94 -24.47 -12.93 9.99
N LEU A 95 -24.67 -11.87 10.79
CA LEU A 95 -25.88 -11.06 10.73
C LEU A 95 -26.00 -10.32 9.39
N ASN A 96 -24.89 -9.79 8.87
CA ASN A 96 -24.86 -9.13 7.57
C ASN A 96 -25.17 -10.12 6.42
N GLU A 97 -24.63 -11.33 6.46
CA GLU A 97 -24.95 -12.37 5.47
C GLU A 97 -26.42 -12.81 5.52
N LEU A 98 -26.97 -12.99 6.73
CA LEU A 98 -28.39 -13.32 6.90
C LEU A 98 -29.29 -12.18 6.40
N TYR A 99 -28.95 -10.93 6.70
CA TYR A 99 -29.66 -9.76 6.19
C TYR A 99 -29.67 -9.71 4.66
N LYS A 100 -28.52 -10.01 4.01
CA LYS A 100 -28.40 -10.12 2.55
C LYS A 100 -29.30 -11.22 1.97
N LYS A 101 -29.38 -12.40 2.62
CA LYS A 101 -30.24 -13.52 2.18
C LYS A 101 -31.73 -13.22 2.33
N LEU A 102 -32.12 -12.46 3.35
CA LEU A 102 -33.51 -12.13 3.65
C LEU A 102 -34.09 -11.02 2.77
N ASN A 103 -33.25 -10.14 2.20
CA ASN A 103 -33.68 -9.01 1.35
C ASN A 103 -32.93 -8.97 -0.01
N PRO A 104 -33.22 -9.90 -0.94
CA PRO A 104 -32.61 -9.92 -2.28
C PRO A 104 -33.01 -8.74 -3.19
N SER A 105 -33.96 -7.91 -2.76
CA SER A 105 -34.43 -6.68 -3.42
C SER A 105 -33.73 -5.41 -2.93
N SER A 106 -32.72 -5.53 -2.05
CA SER A 106 -31.93 -4.39 -1.61
C SER A 106 -30.95 -3.94 -2.71
N LEU A 107 -30.94 -2.64 -2.99
CA LEU A 107 -29.98 -2.05 -3.93
C LEU A 107 -28.55 -2.33 -3.44
N PRO A 108 -27.60 -2.64 -4.35
CA PRO A 108 -26.20 -2.84 -3.98
C PRO A 108 -25.64 -1.57 -3.33
N ARG A 109 -24.81 -1.70 -2.31
CA ARG A 109 -24.21 -0.59 -1.57
C ARG A 109 -22.87 -0.15 -2.17
N SER A 110 -22.26 -0.99 -2.99
CA SER A 110 -20.95 -0.72 -3.62
C SER A 110 -20.89 -1.25 -5.05
N CYS A 111 -19.96 -0.72 -5.83
CA CYS A 111 -19.67 -1.21 -7.18
C CYS A 111 -19.07 -2.64 -7.17
N VAL A 112 -18.38 -3.05 -6.09
CA VAL A 112 -17.92 -4.44 -5.91
C VAL A 112 -19.11 -5.38 -5.72
N GLU A 113 -20.09 -4.98 -4.91
CA GLU A 113 -21.30 -5.80 -4.67
C GLU A 113 -22.11 -6.01 -5.96
N VAL A 114 -22.08 -5.05 -6.90
CA VAL A 114 -22.67 -5.24 -8.24
C VAL A 114 -22.00 -6.41 -8.98
N LEU A 115 -20.67 -6.54 -8.92
CA LEU A 115 -19.93 -7.66 -9.52
C LEU A 115 -20.15 -8.99 -8.78
N GLU A 116 -20.34 -8.95 -7.46
CA GLU A 116 -20.68 -10.14 -6.68
C GLU A 116 -22.08 -10.67 -7.06
N ILE A 117 -23.03 -9.77 -7.29
CA ILE A 117 -24.39 -10.12 -7.75
C ILE A 117 -24.36 -10.59 -9.21
N SER A 118 -23.60 -9.92 -10.07
CA SER A 118 -23.48 -10.26 -11.49
C SER A 118 -22.06 -10.02 -11.99
N SER A 119 -21.28 -11.10 -12.07
CA SER A 119 -19.85 -11.10 -12.40
C SER A 119 -19.51 -10.63 -13.82
N GLY A 120 -20.51 -10.53 -14.70
CA GLY A 120 -20.38 -10.00 -16.07
C GLY A 120 -20.82 -8.54 -16.23
N SER A 121 -21.03 -7.81 -15.14
CA SER A 121 -21.48 -6.42 -15.17
C SER A 121 -20.47 -5.51 -15.90
N PRO A 122 -20.87 -4.74 -16.93
CA PRO A 122 -19.97 -3.85 -17.65
C PRO A 122 -19.67 -2.55 -16.90
N SER A 123 -18.59 -1.86 -17.24
CA SER A 123 -18.34 -0.49 -16.75
C SER A 123 -19.49 0.46 -17.16
N GLY A 124 -20.04 1.23 -16.21
CA GLY A 124 -21.25 2.03 -16.47
C GLY A 124 -21.81 2.74 -15.24
N TYR A 125 -22.96 3.42 -15.39
CA TYR A 125 -23.68 4.02 -14.26
C TYR A 125 -24.63 3.00 -13.62
N TYR A 126 -24.57 2.89 -12.29
CA TYR A 126 -25.37 2.00 -11.47
C TYR A 126 -26.09 2.79 -10.38
N THR A 127 -27.25 2.29 -9.95
CA THR A 127 -27.98 2.81 -8.79
C THR A 127 -27.54 2.02 -7.55
N LEU A 128 -26.93 2.70 -6.59
CA LEU A 128 -26.51 2.12 -5.32
C LEU A 128 -27.32 2.68 -4.16
N ALA A 129 -27.35 1.98 -3.03
CA ALA A 129 -27.91 2.49 -1.77
C ALA A 129 -26.83 3.15 -0.91
N ASP A 130 -27.13 4.32 -0.35
CA ASP A 130 -26.33 4.98 0.69
C ASP A 130 -26.48 4.26 2.06
N PRO A 131 -25.76 4.67 3.12
CA PRO A 131 -25.88 4.06 4.44
C PRO A 131 -27.28 4.10 5.06
N ASN A 132 -28.12 5.04 4.63
CA ASN A 132 -29.51 5.19 5.07
C ASN A 132 -30.51 4.45 4.15
N GLY A 133 -30.01 3.80 3.09
CA GLY A 133 -30.82 3.07 2.10
C GLY A 133 -31.35 3.93 0.95
N TYR A 134 -30.94 5.20 0.81
CA TYR A 134 -31.38 6.05 -0.29
C TYR A 134 -30.64 5.74 -1.59
N PRO A 135 -31.34 5.66 -2.74
CA PRO A 135 -30.72 5.41 -4.02
C PRO A 135 -29.92 6.61 -4.52
N TYR A 136 -28.71 6.37 -5.03
CA TYR A 136 -27.93 7.37 -5.76
C TYR A 136 -27.25 6.74 -6.98
N SER A 137 -27.07 7.52 -8.04
CA SER A 137 -26.39 7.06 -9.26
C SER A 137 -24.88 7.29 -9.14
N VAL A 138 -24.09 6.27 -9.44
CA VAL A 138 -22.64 6.38 -9.52
C VAL A 138 -22.10 5.58 -10.68
N TYR A 139 -20.98 6.03 -11.25
CA TYR A 139 -20.31 5.26 -12.28
C TYR A 139 -19.39 4.23 -11.62
N CYS A 140 -19.60 2.97 -11.96
CA CYS A 140 -18.76 1.85 -11.58
C CYS A 140 -17.87 1.45 -12.76
N TYR A 141 -16.56 1.40 -12.53
CA TYR A 141 -15.60 0.82 -13.45
C TYR A 141 -15.40 -0.64 -13.05
N MET A 142 -15.89 -1.54 -13.89
CA MET A 142 -16.00 -2.98 -13.60
C MET A 142 -14.81 -3.80 -14.10
N ASP A 143 -13.97 -3.20 -14.93
CA ASP A 143 -12.76 -3.85 -15.40
C ASP A 143 -11.68 -3.83 -14.31
N ASN A 144 -10.70 -4.72 -14.46
CA ASN A 144 -9.55 -4.73 -13.56
C ASN A 144 -8.83 -3.37 -13.62
N PHE A 145 -8.76 -2.69 -12.48
CA PHE A 145 -7.98 -1.47 -12.31
C PHE A 145 -7.00 -1.71 -11.17
N CYS A 146 -5.71 -1.44 -11.41
CA CYS A 146 -4.68 -1.61 -10.38
C CYS A 146 -4.61 -2.99 -9.71
N ASN A 147 -5.02 -4.06 -10.40
CA ASN A 147 -4.97 -5.44 -9.88
C ASN A 147 -5.75 -5.67 -8.58
N ALA A 148 -6.69 -4.76 -8.26
CA ALA A 148 -7.61 -4.94 -7.15
C ALA A 148 -8.99 -5.44 -7.62
N GLY A 149 -9.05 -6.04 -8.82
CA GLY A 149 -10.30 -6.50 -9.42
C GLY A 149 -11.11 -5.35 -10.03
N GLY A 150 -12.37 -5.64 -10.36
CA GLY A 150 -13.35 -4.64 -10.80
C GLY A 150 -14.13 -4.04 -9.63
N GLY A 151 -15.13 -3.20 -9.94
CA GLY A 151 -16.05 -2.68 -8.93
C GLY A 151 -15.60 -1.35 -8.32
N TRP A 152 -14.95 -0.52 -9.14
CA TRP A 152 -14.43 0.77 -8.71
C TRP A 152 -15.48 1.86 -8.84
N LYS A 153 -15.72 2.59 -7.75
CA LYS A 153 -16.62 3.74 -7.72
C LYS A 153 -15.92 5.00 -8.23
N ARG A 154 -16.44 5.65 -9.27
CA ARG A 154 -15.93 6.95 -9.74
C ARG A 154 -16.33 8.06 -8.77
N VAL A 155 -15.36 8.64 -8.10
CA VAL A 155 -15.57 9.72 -7.11
C VAL A 155 -15.63 11.12 -7.72
N ALA A 156 -15.00 11.33 -8.88
CA ALA A 156 -15.04 12.59 -9.62
C ALA A 156 -14.72 12.37 -11.10
N LYS A 157 -15.26 13.22 -11.96
CA LYS A 157 -14.91 13.37 -13.38
C LYS A 157 -14.87 14.86 -13.69
N LEU A 158 -13.84 15.30 -14.42
CA LEU A 158 -13.78 16.63 -15.00
C LEU A 158 -13.19 16.50 -16.41
N ASP A 159 -14.02 16.75 -17.42
CA ASP A 159 -13.59 16.76 -18.81
C ASP A 159 -13.86 18.13 -19.46
N MET A 160 -12.87 19.01 -19.43
CA MET A 160 -13.02 20.36 -19.98
C MET A 160 -13.02 20.41 -21.52
N LYS A 161 -12.74 19.28 -22.21
CA LYS A 161 -12.95 19.18 -23.66
C LYS A 161 -14.44 19.14 -24.02
N ASN A 162 -15.27 18.60 -23.13
CA ASN A 162 -16.72 18.68 -23.23
C ASN A 162 -17.17 20.11 -22.93
N SER A 163 -17.68 20.83 -23.94
CA SER A 163 -18.11 22.23 -23.81
C SER A 163 -19.20 22.46 -22.76
N ASN A 164 -19.94 21.42 -22.39
CA ASN A 164 -20.99 21.46 -21.36
C ASN A 164 -20.47 21.22 -19.94
N GLU A 165 -19.21 20.82 -19.77
CA GLU A 165 -18.63 20.52 -18.46
C GLU A 165 -18.30 21.82 -17.70
N ASN A 166 -18.85 22.02 -16.50
CA ASN A 166 -18.56 23.19 -15.68
C ASN A 166 -17.44 22.91 -14.68
N CYS A 167 -16.72 23.96 -14.29
CA CYS A 167 -15.75 23.82 -13.21
C CYS A 167 -16.43 23.53 -11.86
N PRO A 168 -15.80 22.73 -10.99
CA PRO A 168 -16.24 22.57 -9.61
C PRO A 168 -16.40 23.92 -8.90
N ALA A 169 -17.28 24.00 -7.91
CA ALA A 169 -17.70 25.26 -7.28
C ALA A 169 -16.57 26.14 -6.73
N GLU A 170 -15.43 25.55 -6.37
CA GLU A 170 -14.26 26.25 -5.84
C GLU A 170 -13.22 26.63 -6.92
N LEU A 171 -13.49 26.30 -8.19
CA LEU A 171 -12.60 26.55 -9.31
C LEU A 171 -13.26 27.47 -10.33
N ARG A 172 -12.48 28.43 -10.84
CA ARG A 172 -12.87 29.30 -11.95
C ARG A 172 -12.59 28.62 -13.28
N LEU A 173 -13.49 28.82 -14.25
CA LEU A 173 -13.24 28.50 -15.66
C LEU A 173 -12.25 29.49 -16.27
N TYR A 174 -11.17 28.96 -16.81
CA TYR A 174 -10.25 29.63 -17.72
C TYR A 174 -10.61 29.23 -19.15
N HIS A 175 -10.77 30.22 -20.01
CA HIS A 175 -11.03 30.03 -21.44
C HIS A 175 -10.08 30.92 -22.23
N GLN A 176 -9.11 30.32 -22.89
CA GLN A 176 -8.12 31.04 -23.70
C GLN A 176 -7.78 30.22 -24.94
N ASP A 177 -7.74 30.86 -26.11
CA ASP A 177 -7.42 30.24 -27.39
C ASP A 177 -8.25 28.98 -27.70
N GLY A 178 -9.55 29.02 -27.34
CA GLY A 178 -10.48 27.89 -27.53
C GLY A 178 -10.26 26.70 -26.58
N LYS A 179 -9.33 26.80 -25.63
CA LYS A 179 -9.07 25.78 -24.60
C LYS A 179 -9.73 26.16 -23.29
N ARG A 180 -10.35 25.17 -22.64
CA ARG A 180 -11.04 25.30 -21.34
C ARG A 180 -10.26 24.58 -20.25
N ALA A 181 -10.12 25.20 -19.09
CA ALA A 181 -9.48 24.62 -17.90
C ALA A 181 -10.12 25.16 -16.62
N CYS A 182 -9.96 24.45 -15.51
CA CYS A 182 -10.40 24.91 -14.19
C CYS A 182 -9.20 25.26 -13.33
N GLY A 183 -9.21 26.41 -12.67
CA GLY A 183 -8.10 26.86 -11.84
C GLY A 183 -8.56 27.74 -10.68
N ARG A 184 -7.59 28.25 -9.92
CA ARG A 184 -7.84 29.02 -8.69
C ARG A 184 -8.62 30.32 -8.95
N LEU A 185 -9.35 30.78 -7.93
CA LEU A 185 -9.94 32.12 -7.83
C LEU A 185 -8.84 33.21 -7.76
N VAL A 186 -9.16 34.42 -8.21
CA VAL A 186 -8.19 35.50 -8.56
C VAL A 186 -7.56 36.19 -7.33
N SER A 187 -8.06 35.96 -6.11
CA SER A 187 -7.73 36.82 -4.96
C SER A 187 -6.43 36.51 -4.20
N ASP A 188 -5.76 35.38 -4.41
CA ASP A 188 -4.58 35.07 -3.58
C ASP A 188 -3.27 35.28 -4.34
N ARG A 189 -2.62 36.43 -4.16
CA ARG A 189 -1.21 36.61 -4.54
C ARG A 189 -0.32 35.75 -3.62
N VAL A 190 -0.29 34.45 -3.89
CA VAL A 190 0.75 33.52 -3.48
C VAL A 190 1.07 32.68 -4.70
N CYS A 191 2.31 32.73 -5.16
CA CYS A 191 2.86 31.75 -6.11
C CYS A 191 2.93 30.41 -5.38
N GLY A 192 1.91 29.58 -5.56
CA GLY A 192 1.83 28.23 -5.00
C GLY A 192 1.65 27.21 -6.10
N LYS A 193 2.48 26.16 -6.09
CA LYS A 193 2.32 24.94 -6.89
C LYS A 193 0.94 24.34 -6.57
N VAL A 194 0.08 24.19 -7.57
CA VAL A 194 -1.17 23.46 -7.39
C VAL A 194 -0.83 21.96 -7.28
N ILE A 195 -0.75 21.47 -6.05
CA ILE A 195 -0.84 20.04 -5.75
C ILE A 195 -2.32 19.73 -5.59
N GLY A 196 -2.96 19.25 -6.65
CA GLY A 196 -4.30 18.71 -6.54
C GLY A 196 -4.25 17.39 -5.79
N TYR A 197 -4.65 17.37 -4.52
CA TYR A 197 -4.89 16.13 -3.81
C TYR A 197 -6.23 15.55 -4.29
N GLN A 198 -6.21 14.31 -4.82
CA GLN A 198 -7.43 13.51 -4.89
C GLN A 198 -7.93 13.32 -3.45
N LYS A 199 -9.00 14.04 -3.08
CA LYS A 199 -9.70 13.81 -1.81
C LYS A 199 -10.28 12.39 -1.89
N GLY A 200 -9.83 11.54 -0.98
CA GLY A 200 -10.15 10.12 -0.97
C GLY A 200 -11.65 9.84 -0.96
N PHE A 201 -11.94 8.61 -1.37
CA PHE A 201 -13.18 7.88 -1.16
C PHE A 201 -13.66 8.03 0.30
N PRO A 202 -14.86 8.55 0.57
CA PRO A 202 -15.47 8.40 1.88
C PRO A 202 -16.28 7.10 1.84
N ASP A 203 -15.70 5.98 2.26
CA ASP A 203 -16.49 4.80 2.62
C ASP A 203 -15.93 4.22 3.93
N GLY A 204 -16.50 4.68 5.05
CA GLY A 204 -16.54 3.98 6.34
C GLY A 204 -15.21 3.74 7.09
N PRO A 205 -15.28 3.18 8.32
CA PRO A 205 -14.14 3.06 9.23
C PRO A 205 -13.01 2.14 8.76
N ASP A 206 -13.17 1.40 7.66
CA ASP A 206 -12.23 0.35 7.22
C ASP A 206 -11.75 0.47 5.75
N GLY A 207 -11.89 1.63 5.07
CA GLY A 207 -11.75 1.72 3.61
C GLY A 207 -10.68 2.67 3.04
N GLY A 208 -9.39 2.32 3.09
CA GLY A 208 -8.29 3.07 2.45
C GLY A 208 -8.32 3.04 0.91
N GLY A 209 -8.37 4.21 0.26
CA GLY A 209 -8.44 4.35 -1.20
C GLY A 209 -7.12 4.77 -1.86
N TRP A 210 -6.93 4.39 -3.13
CA TRP A 210 -5.74 4.75 -3.91
C TRP A 210 -5.69 6.24 -4.28
N LYS A 211 -4.49 6.83 -4.22
CA LYS A 211 -4.23 8.23 -4.55
C LYS A 211 -3.11 8.34 -5.58
N ARG A 212 -3.36 9.07 -6.67
CA ARG A 212 -2.36 9.30 -7.73
C ARG A 212 -1.24 10.21 -7.24
N VAL A 213 0.00 9.75 -7.38
CA VAL A 213 1.22 10.52 -7.03
C VAL A 213 1.90 11.11 -8.27
N ALA A 214 1.78 10.45 -9.42
CA ALA A 214 2.45 10.89 -10.64
C ALA A 214 1.64 10.53 -11.89
N LYS A 215 1.73 11.40 -12.92
CA LYS A 215 1.18 11.15 -14.25
C LYS A 215 2.05 11.82 -15.31
N LEU A 216 2.27 11.11 -16.42
CA LEU A 216 2.77 11.65 -17.68
C LEU A 216 1.98 11.07 -18.84
N ASP A 217 1.64 11.89 -19.82
CA ASP A 217 1.04 11.46 -21.07
C ASP A 217 1.55 12.31 -22.24
N MET A 218 2.64 11.88 -22.86
CA MET A 218 3.30 12.60 -23.95
C MET A 218 2.53 12.53 -25.28
N LYS A 219 1.44 11.75 -25.36
CA LYS A 219 0.47 11.83 -26.47
C LYS A 219 -0.23 13.19 -26.49
N ASN A 220 -0.34 13.86 -25.34
CA ASN A 220 -0.72 15.26 -25.28
C ASN A 220 0.47 16.13 -25.72
N SER A 221 0.33 16.81 -26.85
CA SER A 221 1.37 17.68 -27.40
C SER A 221 1.77 18.86 -26.51
N ASN A 222 0.94 19.22 -25.52
CA ASN A 222 1.25 20.29 -24.55
C ASN A 222 1.93 19.76 -23.27
N GLU A 223 2.07 18.44 -23.13
CA GLU A 223 2.75 17.83 -21.97
C GLU A 223 4.26 18.10 -22.06
N ASN A 224 4.90 18.50 -20.96
CA ASN A 224 6.34 18.72 -20.88
C ASN A 224 7.02 17.62 -20.07
N CYS A 225 8.30 17.37 -20.34
CA CYS A 225 9.06 16.41 -19.55
C CYS A 225 9.28 16.90 -18.12
N PRO A 226 9.07 16.03 -17.12
CA PRO A 226 9.21 16.38 -15.72
C PRO A 226 10.68 16.38 -15.29
N GLY A 227 11.01 17.24 -14.31
CA GLY A 227 12.35 17.30 -13.72
C GLY A 227 13.41 17.71 -14.75
N GLU A 228 14.54 17.01 -14.73
CA GLU A 228 15.67 17.24 -15.63
C GLU A 228 15.56 16.41 -16.92
N LEU A 229 14.49 15.64 -17.10
CA LEU A 229 14.33 14.78 -18.26
C LEU A 229 14.18 15.61 -19.54
N ARG A 230 14.85 15.17 -20.61
CA ARG A 230 14.77 15.83 -21.92
C ARG A 230 13.65 15.24 -22.77
N LEU A 231 13.16 16.05 -23.69
CA LEU A 231 12.24 15.60 -24.73
C LEU A 231 12.99 14.77 -25.79
N TYR A 232 12.48 13.57 -26.02
CA TYR A 232 12.70 12.80 -27.23
C TYR A 232 11.56 13.07 -28.19
N HIS A 233 11.88 13.31 -29.47
CA HIS A 233 10.89 13.53 -30.51
C HIS A 233 11.39 12.97 -31.84
N GLN A 234 10.76 11.88 -32.28
CA GLN A 234 11.03 11.22 -33.57
C GLN A 234 9.70 10.72 -34.14
N ASP A 235 9.50 10.81 -35.45
CA ASP A 235 8.31 10.28 -36.14
C ASP A 235 6.97 10.76 -35.56
N GLY A 236 6.94 11.99 -35.02
CA GLY A 236 5.77 12.58 -34.38
C GLY A 236 5.41 11.98 -33.01
N LYS A 237 6.27 11.11 -32.46
CA LYS A 237 6.13 10.50 -31.12
C LYS A 237 7.04 11.21 -30.14
N ARG A 238 6.53 11.42 -28.92
CA ARG A 238 7.19 12.18 -27.86
C ARG A 238 7.41 11.29 -26.64
N ALA A 239 8.56 11.41 -26.00
CA ALA A 239 8.89 10.70 -24.76
C ALA A 239 9.89 11.53 -23.92
N CYS A 240 10.11 11.12 -22.67
CA CYS A 240 11.00 11.78 -21.73
C CYS A 240 12.06 10.82 -21.22
N GLY A 241 13.33 11.19 -21.37
CA GLY A 241 14.48 10.36 -20.96
C GLY A 241 15.63 11.19 -20.43
N ARG A 242 16.81 10.58 -20.32
CA ARG A 242 17.99 11.21 -19.70
C ARG A 242 18.44 12.47 -20.47
N PRO A 243 18.98 13.51 -19.80
CA PRO A 243 19.69 14.61 -20.45
C PRO A 243 20.76 14.09 -21.42
N VAL A 244 21.12 14.88 -22.42
CA VAL A 244 22.18 14.49 -23.35
C VAL A 244 23.48 14.28 -22.59
N SER A 245 24.07 13.10 -22.74
CA SER A 245 25.32 12.67 -22.14
C SER A 245 26.12 11.78 -23.10
N ASP A 246 27.44 11.91 -23.09
CA ASP A 246 28.38 11.05 -23.81
C ASP A 246 28.86 9.86 -22.97
N SER A 247 28.46 9.80 -21.70
CA SER A 247 28.78 8.69 -20.78
C SER A 247 27.53 8.11 -20.13
N GLY A 248 27.66 6.89 -19.60
CA GLY A 248 26.69 6.28 -18.71
C GLY A 248 26.36 7.11 -17.48
N GLY A 249 25.20 6.82 -16.91
CA GLY A 249 24.72 7.50 -15.72
C GLY A 249 23.24 7.31 -15.47
N CYS A 250 22.81 7.82 -14.31
CA CYS A 250 21.43 7.83 -13.88
C CYS A 250 20.86 9.25 -13.90
N SER A 251 19.64 9.41 -14.39
CA SER A 251 18.84 10.62 -14.22
C SER A 251 17.43 10.24 -13.79
N GLY A 252 16.67 11.17 -13.22
CA GLY A 252 15.36 10.79 -12.69
C GLY A 252 14.48 11.95 -12.31
N THR A 253 13.32 11.59 -11.78
CA THR A 253 12.36 12.53 -11.22
C THR A 253 11.83 12.00 -9.90
N ILE A 254 11.65 12.92 -8.95
CA ILE A 254 11.12 12.63 -7.62
C ILE A 254 9.64 13.03 -7.57
N PHE A 255 8.83 12.16 -6.98
CA PHE A 255 7.41 12.34 -6.71
C PHE A 255 7.21 12.40 -5.19
N PRO A 256 7.08 13.60 -4.60
CA PRO A 256 6.83 13.73 -3.17
C PRO A 256 5.49 13.10 -2.78
N VAL A 257 5.48 12.33 -1.69
CA VAL A 257 4.28 11.77 -1.07
C VAL A 257 4.19 12.33 0.35
N ASN A 258 3.06 12.96 0.69
CA ASN A 258 2.89 13.67 1.98
C ASN A 258 1.90 12.95 2.90
N TYR A 259 1.79 11.63 2.79
CA TYR A 259 0.84 10.80 3.52
C TYR A 259 1.35 9.36 3.58
N GLU A 260 0.89 8.60 4.56
CA GLU A 260 1.28 7.20 4.71
C GLU A 260 0.70 6.35 3.57
N TYR A 261 1.50 5.40 3.10
CA TYR A 261 1.11 4.38 2.15
C TYR A 261 1.84 3.07 2.43
N SER A 262 1.19 1.96 2.09
CA SER A 262 1.74 0.60 2.19
C SER A 262 1.77 -0.11 0.84
N GLN A 263 1.20 0.49 -0.20
CA GLN A 263 1.09 -0.14 -1.51
C GLN A 263 1.36 0.87 -2.62
N VAL A 264 1.92 0.40 -3.73
CA VAL A 264 2.14 1.17 -4.95
C VAL A 264 1.57 0.39 -6.13
N CYS A 265 0.76 1.05 -6.95
CA CYS A 265 0.27 0.53 -8.22
C CYS A 265 0.64 1.53 -9.31
N GLY A 266 0.98 1.05 -10.50
CA GLY A 266 1.13 1.96 -11.62
C GLY A 266 1.35 1.27 -12.93
N LYS A 267 1.56 2.06 -13.98
CA LYS A 267 2.05 1.62 -15.29
C LYS A 267 3.13 2.60 -15.75
N VAL A 268 4.11 2.09 -16.50
CA VAL A 268 5.14 2.90 -17.16
C VAL A 268 5.35 2.29 -18.53
N LEU A 269 5.24 3.12 -19.56
CA LEU A 269 5.43 2.75 -20.95
C LEU A 269 6.53 3.63 -21.55
N GLY A 270 7.41 3.02 -22.34
CA GLY A 270 8.53 3.71 -22.94
C GLY A 270 8.83 3.25 -24.35
N TYR A 271 9.94 3.74 -24.88
CA TYR A 271 10.49 3.30 -26.15
C TYR A 271 11.91 2.80 -25.92
N GLN A 272 12.38 1.91 -26.79
CA GLN A 272 13.80 1.58 -26.87
C GLN A 272 14.50 2.68 -27.67
N LYS A 273 15.65 3.16 -27.21
CA LYS A 273 16.56 3.99 -28.01
C LYS A 273 17.87 3.21 -28.18
N GLY A 274 18.27 2.99 -29.43
CA GLY A 274 19.48 2.23 -29.78
C GLY A 274 19.47 0.82 -29.18
N HIS A 275 20.55 0.43 -28.49
CA HIS A 275 20.74 -0.94 -27.99
C HIS A 275 20.99 -1.04 -26.49
N PRO A 276 19.94 -0.93 -25.65
CA PRO A 276 20.10 -1.11 -24.21
C PRO A 276 20.62 -2.50 -23.86
N ASP A 277 21.56 -2.55 -22.92
CA ASP A 277 22.20 -3.78 -22.44
C ASP A 277 21.35 -4.55 -21.40
N GLY A 278 20.17 -4.02 -21.07
CA GLY A 278 19.25 -4.60 -20.09
C GLY A 278 19.91 -4.95 -18.75
N LEU A 279 19.68 -6.17 -18.27
CA LEU A 279 20.24 -6.61 -16.98
C LEU A 279 21.74 -6.90 -17.03
N TYR A 280 22.35 -7.05 -18.21
CA TYR A 280 23.78 -7.31 -18.33
C TYR A 280 24.60 -6.18 -17.69
N GLN A 281 24.20 -4.93 -17.96
CA GLN A 281 24.85 -3.72 -17.44
C GLN A 281 23.96 -2.89 -16.51
N SER A 282 22.81 -3.45 -16.11
CA SER A 282 21.84 -2.82 -15.21
C SER A 282 21.11 -1.61 -15.81
N ASP A 283 20.95 -1.60 -17.12
CA ASP A 283 20.13 -0.69 -17.90
C ASP A 283 18.65 -0.89 -17.60
N ARG A 284 18.04 0.15 -17.04
CA ARG A 284 16.62 0.13 -16.71
C ARG A 284 16.08 1.49 -16.38
N VAL A 285 14.77 1.59 -16.53
CA VAL A 285 13.97 2.53 -15.76
C VAL A 285 13.52 1.83 -14.48
N SER A 286 13.67 2.45 -13.31
CA SER A 286 13.30 1.85 -12.04
C SER A 286 12.50 2.81 -11.18
N LEU A 287 11.54 2.25 -10.44
CA LEU A 287 10.82 2.92 -9.37
C LEU A 287 11.39 2.48 -8.03
N THR A 288 11.75 3.47 -7.22
CA THR A 288 12.26 3.28 -5.86
C THR A 288 11.52 4.20 -4.89
N HIS A 289 11.60 3.93 -3.59
CA HIS A 289 11.15 4.88 -2.57
C HIS A 289 12.23 5.16 -1.52
N GLY A 290 12.16 6.37 -0.98
CA GLY A 290 12.95 6.81 0.16
C GLY A 290 14.43 7.02 -0.18
N THR A 291 15.17 7.51 0.80
CA THR A 291 16.60 7.83 0.64
C THR A 291 17.48 6.60 0.48
N SER A 292 17.01 5.43 0.93
CA SER A 292 17.67 4.14 0.70
C SER A 292 17.44 3.58 -0.70
N GLN A 293 16.62 4.24 -1.53
CA GLN A 293 16.26 3.79 -2.87
C GLN A 293 15.71 2.35 -2.87
N SER A 294 14.84 2.06 -1.91
CA SER A 294 14.20 0.76 -1.77
C SER A 294 13.39 0.44 -3.02
N HIS A 295 13.59 -0.76 -3.58
CA HIS A 295 13.03 -1.16 -4.87
C HIS A 295 11.49 -1.30 -4.83
N ILE A 296 10.82 -0.76 -5.85
CA ILE A 296 9.38 -0.95 -6.10
C ILE A 296 9.17 -1.81 -7.35
N TRP A 297 9.73 -1.38 -8.48
CA TRP A 297 9.57 -2.05 -9.77
C TRP A 297 10.69 -1.67 -10.75
N SER A 298 11.09 -2.60 -11.62
CA SER A 298 12.06 -2.35 -12.70
C SER A 298 11.41 -2.52 -14.07
N PHE A 299 11.75 -1.64 -15.00
CA PHE A 299 11.33 -1.65 -16.40
C PHE A 299 12.60 -1.76 -17.23
N ILE A 300 12.86 -2.97 -17.70
CA ILE A 300 14.12 -3.37 -18.32
C ILE A 300 13.92 -3.34 -19.84
N PRO A 301 14.59 -2.44 -20.56
CA PRO A 301 14.67 -2.52 -22.01
C PRO A 301 15.72 -3.56 -22.39
N SER A 302 15.31 -4.60 -23.10
CA SER A 302 16.25 -5.55 -23.70
C SER A 302 16.67 -5.06 -25.08
N GLY A 303 17.86 -5.45 -25.51
CA GLY A 303 18.44 -4.93 -26.74
C GLY A 303 17.77 -5.41 -28.03
N SER A 304 17.20 -6.62 -28.06
CA SER A 304 16.46 -7.16 -29.23
C SER A 304 15.64 -8.40 -28.89
N GLU A 305 14.59 -8.68 -29.67
CA GLU A 305 13.66 -9.79 -29.41
C GLU A 305 14.31 -11.17 -29.60
N GLY A 306 15.23 -11.27 -30.57
CA GLY A 306 15.89 -12.52 -30.95
C GLY A 306 17.05 -12.92 -30.04
N LEU A 307 17.66 -11.94 -29.36
CA LEU A 307 18.78 -12.14 -28.43
C LEU A 307 18.48 -11.55 -27.05
N SER A 308 17.21 -11.58 -26.65
CA SER A 308 16.70 -10.87 -25.47
C SER A 308 17.36 -11.36 -24.18
N ASP A 309 17.92 -10.44 -23.39
CA ASP A 309 18.54 -10.71 -22.09
C ASP A 309 17.51 -10.73 -20.94
N CYS A 310 16.24 -10.52 -21.26
CA CYS A 310 15.14 -10.57 -20.31
C CYS A 310 15.09 -11.89 -19.52
N PRO A 311 14.86 -11.87 -18.19
CA PRO A 311 14.80 -13.10 -17.41
C PRO A 311 13.67 -14.05 -17.80
N CYS A 312 12.59 -13.51 -18.36
CA CYS A 312 11.42 -14.23 -18.86
C CYS A 312 11.59 -14.75 -20.30
N SER A 313 12.72 -14.47 -20.96
CA SER A 313 12.96 -14.89 -22.33
C SER A 313 13.41 -16.36 -22.40
N SER A 314 13.17 -17.00 -23.55
CA SER A 314 13.72 -18.31 -23.91
C SER A 314 15.08 -18.22 -24.63
N SER A 315 15.67 -17.02 -24.68
CA SER A 315 16.98 -16.77 -25.29
C SER A 315 18.08 -17.45 -24.47
N PRO A 316 19.15 -17.97 -25.09
CA PRO A 316 20.34 -18.42 -24.36
C PRO A 316 21.09 -17.27 -23.66
N ARG A 317 20.75 -16.01 -23.95
CA ARG A 317 21.32 -14.82 -23.30
C ARG A 317 20.49 -14.33 -22.10
N ASN A 318 19.43 -15.04 -21.70
CA ASN A 318 18.58 -14.58 -20.61
C ASN A 318 19.39 -14.42 -19.30
N ILE A 319 19.17 -13.31 -18.60
CA ILE A 319 19.86 -13.00 -17.35
C ILE A 319 18.84 -13.05 -16.22
N ASN A 320 19.18 -13.77 -15.14
CA ASN A 320 18.32 -13.80 -13.96
C ASN A 320 18.25 -12.42 -13.29
N ALA A 321 17.04 -12.00 -12.93
CA ALA A 321 16.86 -10.78 -12.16
C ALA A 321 17.60 -10.89 -10.80
N PRO A 322 18.35 -9.86 -10.38
CA PRO A 322 18.90 -9.78 -9.03
C PRO A 322 17.86 -10.04 -7.95
N THR A 323 18.27 -10.63 -6.83
CA THR A 323 17.36 -11.04 -5.75
C THR A 323 16.52 -9.89 -5.19
N TYR A 324 17.05 -8.67 -5.17
CA TYR A 324 16.31 -7.49 -4.71
C TYR A 324 15.21 -7.02 -5.68
N ILE A 325 15.31 -7.37 -6.98
CA ILE A 325 14.26 -7.15 -7.98
C ILE A 325 13.26 -8.30 -7.93
N GLY A 326 13.74 -9.54 -7.80
CA GLY A 326 12.90 -10.73 -7.77
C GLY A 326 11.97 -10.81 -8.98
N SER A 327 10.65 -10.80 -8.73
CA SER A 327 9.62 -10.84 -9.77
C SER A 327 8.99 -9.46 -10.04
N ASP A 328 9.51 -8.38 -9.46
CA ASP A 328 8.98 -7.02 -9.59
C ASP A 328 9.61 -6.28 -10.78
N TYR A 329 9.46 -6.86 -11.98
CA TYR A 329 9.97 -6.27 -13.21
C TYR A 329 9.06 -6.49 -14.43
N TYR A 330 9.18 -5.60 -15.41
CA TYR A 330 8.83 -5.88 -16.80
C TYR A 330 10.09 -5.80 -17.65
N CYS A 331 10.15 -6.65 -18.66
CA CYS A 331 11.26 -6.69 -19.59
C CYS A 331 10.72 -6.95 -20.99
N GLU A 332 11.15 -6.16 -21.95
CA GLU A 332 10.66 -6.17 -23.33
C GLU A 332 11.70 -5.49 -24.23
N SER A 333 11.69 -5.80 -25.52
CA SER A 333 12.51 -5.13 -26.54
C SER A 333 11.65 -4.75 -27.73
N ALA A 334 12.08 -3.73 -28.46
CA ALA A 334 11.37 -3.22 -29.63
C ALA A 334 12.07 -3.58 -30.95
N GLU A 335 13.37 -3.89 -30.91
CA GLU A 335 14.13 -4.29 -32.10
C GLU A 335 13.93 -5.78 -32.39
N ASN A 336 13.37 -6.08 -33.57
CA ASN A 336 13.07 -7.44 -34.01
C ASN A 336 14.34 -8.20 -34.46
N ASN A 337 15.34 -7.51 -35.04
CA ASN A 337 16.45 -8.11 -35.78
C ASN A 337 17.84 -7.78 -35.18
N GLY A 338 18.26 -8.56 -34.18
CA GLY A 338 19.67 -8.61 -33.73
C GLY A 338 20.28 -7.28 -33.27
N LEU A 339 21.60 -7.11 -33.43
CA LEU A 339 22.31 -5.89 -33.01
C LEU A 339 21.85 -4.69 -33.85
N PRO A 340 21.34 -3.60 -33.23
CA PRO A 340 20.94 -2.39 -33.92
C PRO A 340 22.08 -1.83 -34.78
N SER A 341 21.76 -1.45 -36.01
CA SER A 341 22.71 -0.75 -36.89
C SER A 341 22.67 0.78 -36.72
N ASP A 342 21.62 1.30 -36.09
CA ASP A 342 21.43 2.72 -35.81
C ASP A 342 21.15 2.95 -34.32
N PHE A 343 22.20 3.29 -33.58
CA PHE A 343 22.13 3.60 -32.15
C PHE A 343 21.37 4.91 -31.85
N ASN A 344 21.17 5.78 -32.85
CA ASN A 344 20.39 6.99 -32.68
C ASN A 344 18.88 6.76 -32.82
N HIS A 345 18.46 5.59 -33.30
CA HIS A 345 17.07 5.30 -33.58
C HIS A 345 16.23 5.17 -32.30
N LEU A 346 15.07 5.84 -32.30
CA LEU A 346 14.02 5.63 -31.31
C LEU A 346 12.95 4.68 -31.87
N TYR A 347 12.83 3.49 -31.32
CA TYR A 347 11.87 2.47 -31.75
C TYR A 347 10.47 2.80 -31.25
N THR A 348 9.72 3.56 -32.04
CA THR A 348 8.40 4.07 -31.61
C THR A 348 7.20 3.23 -32.06
N ASN A 349 7.43 2.29 -32.98
CA ASN A 349 6.40 1.38 -33.51
C ASN A 349 6.07 0.25 -32.53
N ASP A 350 6.98 -0.05 -31.61
CA ASP A 350 6.82 -1.09 -30.60
C ASP A 350 7.11 -0.53 -29.20
N PRO A 351 6.08 -0.05 -28.49
CA PRO A 351 6.23 0.48 -27.14
C PRO A 351 6.69 -0.58 -26.15
N LEU A 352 7.65 -0.22 -25.30
CA LEU A 352 8.10 -1.09 -24.23
C LEU A 352 7.13 -1.11 -23.05
N TRP A 353 7.04 -2.29 -22.45
CA TRP A 353 6.30 -2.69 -21.26
C TRP A 353 4.78 -2.56 -21.39
N ASP A 354 4.28 -2.61 -22.62
CA ASP A 354 2.85 -2.56 -22.92
C ASP A 354 2.20 -3.95 -23.02
N GLY A 355 3.02 -5.01 -23.07
CA GLY A 355 2.58 -6.40 -23.15
C GLY A 355 2.08 -6.79 -24.53
N GLN A 356 2.45 -6.06 -25.57
CA GLN A 356 2.06 -6.32 -26.95
C GLN A 356 3.29 -6.55 -27.81
N ASN A 357 3.09 -7.18 -28.96
CA ASN A 357 4.13 -7.45 -29.95
C ASN A 357 5.37 -8.24 -29.50
N CYS A 358 5.55 -8.66 -28.24
CA CYS A 358 6.65 -9.58 -27.88
C CYS A 358 6.67 -10.83 -28.78
N ARG A 359 7.64 -10.92 -29.70
CA ARG A 359 7.84 -12.11 -30.52
C ARG A 359 9.05 -12.89 -30.03
N SER A 360 9.38 -13.93 -30.80
CA SER A 360 10.66 -14.64 -30.71
C SER A 360 10.97 -15.12 -29.28
N SER A 361 12.13 -14.78 -28.74
CA SER A 361 12.59 -15.26 -27.45
C SER A 361 11.89 -14.59 -26.27
N GLU A 362 11.31 -13.41 -26.44
CA GLU A 362 10.68 -12.67 -25.33
C GLU A 362 9.16 -12.80 -25.25
N ALA A 363 8.54 -13.64 -26.08
CA ALA A 363 7.10 -13.93 -26.03
C ALA A 363 6.59 -14.38 -24.63
N GLY A 364 7.48 -14.90 -23.77
CA GLY A 364 7.17 -15.21 -22.37
C GLY A 364 6.98 -13.97 -21.48
N CYS A 365 7.61 -12.85 -21.82
CA CYS A 365 7.61 -11.62 -21.06
C CYS A 365 6.28 -10.85 -21.15
N CYS A 366 5.59 -10.94 -22.29
CA CYS A 366 4.24 -10.36 -22.45
C CYS A 366 3.13 -11.14 -21.72
N LYS A 367 3.41 -12.31 -21.13
CA LYS A 367 2.37 -13.16 -20.51
C LYS A 367 2.13 -12.87 -19.03
N ARG A 368 2.67 -11.76 -18.50
CA ARG A 368 2.49 -11.42 -17.08
C ARG A 368 1.05 -10.93 -16.84
N PRO A 369 0.35 -11.43 -15.80
CA PRO A 369 -1.09 -11.20 -15.65
C PRO A 369 -1.54 -9.74 -15.56
N LEU A 370 -0.61 -8.84 -15.25
CA LEU A 370 -0.93 -7.46 -14.89
C LEU A 370 -0.37 -6.44 -15.88
N ILE A 371 0.53 -6.82 -16.80
CA ILE A 371 1.13 -5.88 -17.76
C ILE A 371 0.01 -5.15 -18.55
N PRO A 372 0.05 -3.81 -18.68
CA PRO A 372 1.13 -2.87 -18.33
C PRO A 372 1.14 -2.34 -16.88
N TRP A 373 0.24 -2.82 -16.03
CA TRP A 373 0.07 -2.38 -14.63
C TRP A 373 0.81 -3.25 -13.62
N PHE A 374 1.67 -2.68 -12.79
CA PHE A 374 2.26 -3.37 -11.65
C PHE A 374 1.53 -3.07 -10.34
N HIS A 375 1.73 -3.94 -9.34
CA HIS A 375 1.29 -3.73 -7.96
C HIS A 375 2.33 -4.27 -6.99
N LYS A 376 2.80 -3.40 -6.10
CA LYS A 376 3.74 -3.72 -5.02
C LYS A 376 3.07 -3.45 -3.67
N LYS A 377 3.14 -4.42 -2.76
CA LYS A 377 2.73 -4.27 -1.35
C LYS A 377 3.97 -4.27 -0.48
N PHE A 378 4.10 -3.27 0.38
CA PHE A 378 5.09 -3.22 1.44
C PHE A 378 4.47 -3.85 2.68
N GLY A 379 5.20 -4.72 3.38
CA GLY A 379 4.76 -5.29 4.66
C GLY A 379 4.75 -4.27 5.81
N TYR A 380 4.80 -2.98 5.50
CA TYR A 380 4.92 -1.84 6.40
C TYR A 380 4.33 -0.59 5.73
N THR A 381 4.08 0.46 6.51
CA THR A 381 3.70 1.79 6.01
C THR A 381 4.91 2.70 5.91
N THR A 382 4.93 3.59 4.92
CA THR A 382 5.96 4.61 4.76
C THR A 382 5.36 5.93 4.27
N THR A 383 6.10 7.02 4.43
CA THR A 383 5.82 8.36 3.87
C THR A 383 6.86 8.78 2.83
N ASP A 384 7.68 7.83 2.39
CA ASP A 384 8.76 8.08 1.46
C ASP A 384 8.29 8.71 0.15
N TYR A 385 9.15 9.53 -0.46
CA TYR A 385 8.93 9.91 -1.86
C TYR A 385 9.12 8.68 -2.76
N ILE A 386 8.46 8.70 -3.92
CA ILE A 386 8.75 7.75 -5.00
C ILE A 386 9.69 8.44 -6.00
N GLU A 387 10.70 7.73 -6.48
CA GLU A 387 11.63 8.21 -7.48
C GLU A 387 11.59 7.28 -8.69
N MET A 388 11.55 7.86 -9.88
CA MET A 388 11.75 7.14 -11.14
C MET A 388 13.12 7.49 -11.70
N ARG A 389 13.98 6.49 -11.88
CA ARG A 389 15.36 6.63 -12.34
C ARG A 389 15.59 5.88 -13.64
N PHE A 390 16.27 6.52 -14.57
CA PHE A 390 16.73 6.03 -15.86
C PHE A 390 18.23 5.85 -15.73
N CYS A 391 18.69 4.61 -15.60
CA CYS A 391 20.10 4.29 -15.41
C CYS A 391 20.56 3.44 -16.59
N PHE A 392 21.59 3.89 -17.30
CA PHE A 392 22.21 3.11 -18.38
C PHE A 392 23.74 3.28 -18.38
N ASN A 393 24.48 2.28 -18.85
CA ASN A 393 25.95 2.29 -18.84
C ASN A 393 26.60 3.14 -19.93
N GLU A 394 25.88 3.46 -21.01
CA GLU A 394 26.40 4.26 -22.11
C GLU A 394 25.74 5.64 -22.22
N GLY A 395 26.35 6.45 -23.10
CA GLY A 395 25.83 7.77 -23.46
C GLY A 395 24.46 7.70 -24.13
N THR A 396 23.68 8.77 -24.00
CA THR A 396 22.32 8.84 -24.56
C THR A 396 22.23 8.88 -26.09
N HIS A 397 23.37 8.95 -26.78
CA HIS A 397 23.46 8.77 -28.22
C HIS A 397 23.48 7.28 -28.60
N ASP A 398 23.86 6.42 -27.67
CA ASP A 398 23.99 4.97 -27.87
C ASP A 398 22.74 4.23 -27.40
N GLU A 399 22.35 4.46 -26.14
CA GLU A 399 21.21 3.78 -25.53
C GLU A 399 20.42 4.68 -24.56
N ASP A 400 19.11 4.47 -24.53
CA ASP A 400 18.23 5.01 -23.49
C ASP A 400 16.88 4.27 -23.54
N SER A 401 16.02 4.53 -22.56
CA SER A 401 14.62 4.14 -22.66
C SER A 401 13.70 5.26 -22.16
N PRO A 402 13.41 6.24 -23.03
CA PRO A 402 12.55 7.36 -22.65
C PRO A 402 11.10 6.89 -22.48
N VAL A 403 10.43 7.38 -21.45
CA VAL A 403 9.03 7.06 -21.13
C VAL A 403 8.07 8.07 -21.75
N PHE A 404 7.00 7.61 -22.38
CA PHE A 404 5.97 8.49 -22.93
C PHE A 404 4.68 8.50 -22.09
N GLN A 405 4.48 7.49 -21.25
CA GLN A 405 3.30 7.41 -20.40
C GLN A 405 3.63 6.76 -19.07
N TYR A 406 3.16 7.35 -17.98
CA TYR A 406 3.09 6.66 -16.70
C TYR A 406 1.92 7.17 -15.86
N GLU A 407 1.41 6.30 -14.99
CA GLU A 407 0.49 6.66 -13.91
C GLU A 407 0.90 5.89 -12.67
N ILE A 408 1.11 6.58 -11.56
CA ILE A 408 1.57 5.98 -10.30
C ILE A 408 0.59 6.37 -9.20
N TYR A 409 0.18 5.38 -8.40
CA TYR A 409 -0.78 5.48 -7.31
C TYR A 409 -0.20 4.83 -6.07
N VAL A 410 -0.57 5.36 -4.90
CA VAL A 410 -0.24 4.77 -3.61
C VAL A 410 -1.49 4.64 -2.75
N LYS A 411 -1.51 3.67 -1.82
CA LYS A 411 -2.64 3.40 -0.92
C LYS A 411 -2.16 3.19 0.51
#